data_AF-A0A938JG37-F1
#
_entry.id   AF-A0A938JG37-F1
#
_cell.length_a   1.000
_cell.length_b   1.000
_cell.length_c   1.000
_cell.angle_alpha   90.00
_cell.angle_beta   90.00
_cell.angle_gamma   90.00
#
_symmetry.space_group_name_H-M   'P 1'
#
loop_
_entity.id
_entity.type
_entity.pdbx_description
1 polymer ?
#
loop_
_entity_poly.entity_id
_entity_poly.type
_entity_poly.pdbx_seq_one_letter_code
_entity_poly.pdbx_strand_id
1 'polypeptide(L)' 'MSDPERMRRRNPATPPVGGWGFGAAGIPSGFWAGLSVILVVVAIVLLAVDYTGYGALLLVLGLAAAVNLVP' A
#
# COMPACT_ATOMS: atom_id res chain seq x y z
N MET A 1 -39.88 8.99 -24.70
CA MET A 1 -39.69 9.95 -23.61
C MET A 1 -38.94 9.22 -22.50
N SER A 2 -37.61 9.22 -22.55
CA SER A 2 -36.76 8.43 -21.65
C SER A 2 -36.29 9.35 -20.51
N ASP A 3 -36.60 8.92 -19.29
CA ASP A 3 -36.53 9.66 -18.03
C ASP A 3 -35.13 10.27 -17.73
N PRO A 4 -34.98 11.60 -17.56
CA PRO A 4 -33.71 12.23 -17.22
C PRO A 4 -33.19 11.84 -15.81
N GLU A 5 -34.07 11.37 -14.94
CA GLU A 5 -33.74 10.85 -13.60
C GLU A 5 -32.86 9.59 -13.65
N ARG A 6 -32.96 8.77 -14.71
CA ARG A 6 -32.17 7.52 -14.84
C ARG A 6 -30.69 7.76 -15.15
N MET A 7 -30.34 8.90 -15.76
CA MET A 7 -28.94 9.26 -16.00
C MET A 7 -28.23 9.77 -14.74
N ARG A 8 -28.97 10.30 -13.76
CA ARG A 8 -28.42 10.81 -12.49
C ARG A 8 -27.96 9.70 -11.53
N ARG A 9 -28.42 8.45 -11.76
CA ARG A 9 -27.90 7.23 -11.08
C ARG A 9 -26.66 6.64 -11.73
N ARG A 10 -26.15 7.26 -12.81
CA ARG A 10 -24.83 6.94 -13.35
C ARG A 10 -23.83 7.64 -12.44
N ASN A 11 -23.50 6.94 -11.36
CA ASN A 11 -22.55 7.28 -10.31
C ASN A 11 -21.51 8.28 -10.85
N PRO A 12 -21.35 9.48 -10.24
CA PRO A 12 -20.34 10.41 -10.69
C PRO A 12 -19.02 9.64 -10.68
N ALA A 13 -18.33 9.65 -11.82
CA ALA A 13 -16.95 9.22 -11.89
C ALA A 13 -16.16 10.21 -11.05
N THR A 14 -16.20 10.04 -9.72
CA THR A 14 -15.29 10.70 -8.80
C THR A 14 -13.91 10.27 -9.28
N PRO A 15 -13.07 11.20 -9.75
CA PRO A 15 -11.71 10.84 -10.09
C PRO A 15 -11.09 10.20 -8.85
N PRO A 16 -10.31 9.11 -8.97
CA PRO A 16 -9.64 8.53 -7.81
C PRO A 16 -8.81 9.63 -7.13
N VAL A 17 -9.30 10.09 -5.99
CA VAL A 17 -8.63 11.06 -5.14
C VAL A 17 -7.55 10.29 -4.39
N GLY A 18 -6.32 10.37 -4.89
CA GLY A 18 -5.15 9.76 -4.26
C GLY A 18 -4.60 8.60 -5.07
N GLY A 19 -3.39 8.80 -5.59
CA GLY A 19 -2.66 7.86 -6.45
C GLY A 19 -2.46 6.48 -5.82
N TRP A 20 -2.16 5.52 -6.69
CA TRP A 20 -1.79 4.12 -6.36
C TRP A 20 -2.92 3.15 -5.95
N GLY A 21 -4.19 3.54 -6.13
CA GLY A 21 -5.35 2.71 -5.75
C GLY A 21 -5.57 1.41 -6.54
N PHE A 22 -4.78 1.09 -7.57
CA PHE A 22 -5.05 -0.05 -8.47
C PHE A 22 -4.53 -1.43 -8.01
N GLY A 23 -3.93 -1.55 -6.81
CA GLY A 23 -3.51 -2.87 -6.30
C GLY A 23 -3.52 -3.06 -4.79
N ALA A 24 -3.39 -1.98 -4.01
CA ALA A 24 -3.26 -2.04 -2.55
C ALA A 24 -4.49 -1.54 -1.77
N ALA A 25 -5.43 -0.85 -2.44
CA ALA A 25 -6.53 -0.13 -1.79
C ALA A 25 -7.58 -1.02 -1.07
N GLY A 26 -7.55 -2.34 -1.30
CA GLY A 26 -8.44 -3.31 -0.63
C GLY A 26 -7.78 -4.09 0.52
N ILE A 27 -6.49 -3.87 0.78
CA ILE A 27 -5.74 -4.64 1.78
C ILE A 27 -5.84 -3.93 3.14
N PRO A 28 -6.20 -4.64 4.23
CA PRO A 28 -6.33 -4.05 5.56
C PRO A 28 -5.03 -3.40 6.04
N SER A 29 -5.13 -2.27 6.77
CA SER A 29 -3.97 -1.59 7.37
C SER A 29 -3.14 -2.52 8.28
N GLY A 30 -3.79 -3.46 8.97
CA GLY A 30 -3.13 -4.48 9.78
C GLY A 30 -2.19 -5.39 9.00
N PHE A 31 -2.51 -5.71 7.73
CA PHE A 31 -1.62 -6.48 6.86
C PHE A 31 -0.35 -5.68 6.55
N TRP A 32 -0.50 -4.41 6.16
CA TRP A 32 0.63 -3.54 5.86
C TRP A 32 1.54 -3.32 7.07
N ALA A 33 0.95 -3.23 8.27
CA ALA A 33 1.68 -3.13 9.52
C ALA A 33 2.49 -4.41 9.80
N GLY A 34 1.85 -5.58 9.70
CA GLY A 34 2.55 -6.86 9.88
C GLY A 34 3.66 -7.06 8.85
N LEU A 35 3.38 -6.79 7.57
CA LEU A 35 4.35 -6.88 6.49
C LEU A 35 5.55 -5.97 6.73
N SER A 36 5.32 -4.70 7.09
CA SER A 36 6.38 -3.74 7.37
C SER A 36 7.27 -4.20 8.53
N VAL A 37 6.67 -4.65 9.65
CA VAL A 37 7.42 -5.17 10.80
C VAL A 37 8.28 -6.37 10.43
N ILE A 38 7.73 -7.35 9.71
CA ILE A 38 8.46 -8.55 9.30
C ILE A 38 9.65 -8.16 8.41
N LEU A 39 9.44 -7.29 7.42
CA LEU A 39 10.49 -6.86 6.51
C LEU A 39 11.62 -6.11 7.23
N VAL A 40 11.29 -5.23 8.18
CA VAL A 40 12.28 -4.50 8.98
C VAL A 40 13.08 -5.45 9.87
N VAL A 41 12.42 -6.41 10.53
CA VAL A 41 13.11 -7.40 11.37
C VAL A 41 14.08 -8.23 10.53
N VAL A 42 13.65 -8.75 9.38
CA VAL A 42 14.52 -9.52 8.48
C VAL A 42 15.66 -8.65 7.96
N ALA A 43 15.39 -7.40 7.59
CA ALA A 43 16.42 -6.46 7.17
C ALA A 43 17.51 -6.28 8.23
N ILE A 44 17.12 -6.05 9.50
CA ILE A 44 18.06 -5.92 10.62
C ILE A 44 18.90 -7.18 10.79
N VAL A 45 18.27 -8.35 10.74
CA VAL A 45 18.99 -9.64 10.83
C VAL A 45 20.01 -9.77 9.69
N LEU A 46 19.63 -9.47 8.45
CA LEU A 46 20.53 -9.55 7.29
C LEU A 46 21.67 -8.54 7.38
N LEU A 47 21.43 -7.34 7.88
CA LEU A 47 22.49 -6.36 8.13
C LEU A 47 23.45 -6.85 9.22
N ALA A 48 22.94 -7.53 10.26
CA ALA A 48 23.76 -8.06 11.35
C ALA A 48 24.65 -9.25 10.94
N VAL A 49 24.31 -9.95 9.85
CA VAL A 49 25.10 -11.06 9.29
C VAL A 49 25.86 -10.67 8.01
N ASP A 50 26.12 -9.37 7.81
CA ASP A 50 26.88 -8.80 6.68
C ASP A 50 26.26 -9.03 5.28
N TYR A 51 24.97 -9.36 5.20
CA TYR A 51 24.22 -9.39 3.93
C TYR A 51 23.67 -8.00 3.57
N THR A 52 24.57 -7.01 3.47
CA THR A 52 24.24 -5.59 3.37
C THR A 52 23.30 -5.25 2.21
N GLY A 53 23.53 -5.86 1.03
CA GLY A 53 22.71 -5.60 -0.15
C GLY A 53 21.24 -6.02 0.04
N TYR A 54 21.01 -7.24 0.54
CA TYR A 54 19.66 -7.75 0.79
C TYR A 54 19.00 -7.06 1.98
N GLY A 55 19.76 -6.78 3.04
CA GLY A 55 19.28 -6.04 4.20
C GLY A 55 18.79 -4.64 3.82
N ALA A 56 19.56 -3.90 3.02
CA ALA A 56 19.15 -2.59 2.53
C ALA A 56 17.89 -2.64 1.67
N LEU A 57 17.80 -3.62 0.75
CA LEU A 57 16.62 -3.79 -0.11
C LEU A 57 15.35 -4.10 0.71
N LEU A 58 15.45 -4.99 1.70
CA LEU A 58 14.30 -5.30 2.57
C LEU A 58 13.92 -4.13 3.46
N LEU A 59 14.89 -3.32 3.91
CA LEU A 59 14.60 -2.11 4.69
C LEU A 59 13.82 -1.10 3.84
N VAL A 60 14.25 -0.86 2.59
CA VAL A 60 13.53 -0.01 1.65
C VAL A 60 12.11 -0.54 1.40
N LEU A 61 11.97 -1.86 1.20
CA LEU A 61 10.66 -2.47 0.98
C LEU A 61 9.75 -2.35 2.21
N GLY A 62 10.29 -2.53 3.42
CA GLY A 62 9.57 -2.37 4.68
C GLY A 62 9.10 -0.93 4.90
N LEU A 63 9.93 0.05 4.54
CA LEU A 63 9.56 1.48 4.55
C LEU A 63 8.49 1.80 3.49
N ALA A 64 8.60 1.23 2.29
CA ALA A 64 7.58 1.38 1.25
C ALA A 64 6.23 0.80 1.69
N ALA A 65 6.22 -0.33 2.39
CA ALA A 65 5.01 -0.89 3.00
C ALA A 65 4.41 0.07 4.04
N ALA A 66 5.25 0.73 4.85
CA ALA A 66 4.82 1.66 5.90
C ALA A 66 4.14 2.93 5.34
N VAL A 67 4.39 3.32 4.08
CA VAL A 67 3.69 4.44 3.43
C VAL A 67 2.17 4.19 3.39
N ASN A 68 1.73 2.93 3.32
CA ASN A 68 0.30 2.56 3.35
C ASN A 68 -0.33 2.63 4.76
N LEU A 69 0.45 2.97 5.80
CA LEU A 69 -0.01 3.16 7.17
C LEU A 69 -0.19 4.64 7.53
N VAL A 70 0.26 5.54 6.66
CA VAL A 70 0.12 6.98 6.87
C VAL A 70 -1.32 7.38 6.55
N PRO A 71 -2.02 8.10 7.44
CA PRO A 71 -3.42 8.49 7.26
C PRO A 71 -3.64 9.52 6.15
#